data_AF-K9TSD5-F1
#
_entry.id   AF-K9TSD5-F1
#
_cell.length_a   1.000
_cell.length_b   1.000
_cell.length_c   1.000
_cell.angle_alpha   90.00
_cell.angle_beta   90.00
_cell.angle_gamma   90.00
#
_symmetry.space_group_name_H-M   'P 1'
#
loop_
_entity.id
_entity.type
_entity.pdbx_description
1 polymer ?
#
loop_
_entity_poly.entity_id
_entity_poly.type
_entity_poly.pdbx_seq_one_letter_code
_entity_poly.pdbx_strand_id
1 'polypeptide(L)'
;MNRPASGIQMYLQRIEGLKVGRTYTLLPPDSFKSVWEQAIGQPTYQDWTNLLAWEALALTKGQGSNRLSILLGDSISMWFPPELMPPGRLWLNQGISGDNTSGILKRLWTFSETKPHTIYILAGINDLRQGRPDASIADNIYYTVRELQLIHPPAKVVVQSILPTRLAALPNTRIRKINLELAAISKSEGAIYFDLNSGFTNDEDMLRRELTTDGIHLSQAGYQLWQKALHQMSSRLDLNRDNRYQQWLQRSPNFILDGKTYTWVSYQVQPGDSLPQLSQKAFGFDTFEYWDLIALKNNLGFEEKLGDRTILIPQTVEK
;
A
#
# COMPACT_ATOMS: atom_id res chain seq x y z
N MET A 1 10.04 20.98 14.49
CA MET A 1 9.44 19.91 13.66
C MET A 1 8.10 19.48 14.25
N ASN A 2 7.12 19.07 13.44
CA ASN A 2 5.79 18.60 13.90
C ASN A 2 5.63 17.08 13.82
N ARG A 3 6.73 16.35 13.58
CA ARG A 3 6.80 14.89 13.61
C ARG A 3 8.25 14.41 13.78
N PRO A 4 8.46 13.14 14.18
CA PRO A 4 9.77 12.52 14.12
C PRO A 4 10.41 12.62 12.73
N ALA A 5 11.69 12.97 12.68
CA ALA A 5 12.49 13.08 11.46
C ALA A 5 13.66 12.08 11.41
N SER A 6 13.83 11.27 12.46
CA SER A 6 14.83 10.20 12.50
C SER A 6 14.28 8.91 13.11
N GLY A 7 14.98 7.80 12.90
CA GLY A 7 14.59 6.49 13.43
C GLY A 7 14.45 6.48 14.95
N ILE A 8 15.40 7.07 15.68
CA ILE A 8 15.33 7.13 17.16
C ILE A 8 14.16 7.97 17.65
N GLN A 9 13.85 9.09 16.99
CA GLN A 9 12.69 9.90 17.33
C GLN A 9 11.37 9.12 17.11
N MET A 10 11.28 8.41 15.99
CA MET A 10 10.12 7.57 15.67
C MET A 10 9.98 6.43 16.68
N TYR A 11 11.09 5.77 17.02
CA TYR A 11 11.12 4.71 18.02
C TYR A 11 10.57 5.18 19.36
N LEU A 12 11.05 6.32 19.88
CA LEU A 12 10.57 6.86 21.14
C LEU A 12 9.10 7.27 21.08
N GLN A 13 8.63 7.91 20.00
CA GLN A 13 7.22 8.24 19.85
C GLN A 13 6.33 6.99 19.94
N ARG A 14 6.73 5.91 19.26
CA ARG A 14 6.00 4.63 19.25
C ARG A 14 5.97 3.97 20.63
N ILE A 15 7.10 3.99 21.35
CA ILE A 15 7.21 3.50 22.73
C ILE A 15 6.29 4.30 23.67
N GLU A 16 6.29 5.62 23.59
CA GLU A 16 5.40 6.46 24.41
C GLU A 16 3.92 6.24 24.08
N GLY A 17 3.61 6.02 22.80
CA GLY A 17 2.27 5.58 22.37
C GLY A 17 1.79 4.33 23.10
N LEU A 18 2.64 3.30 23.13
CA LEU A 18 2.31 2.04 23.79
C LEU A 18 2.10 2.19 25.30
N LYS A 19 2.87 3.05 25.97
CA LYS A 19 2.70 3.32 27.40
C LYS A 19 1.32 3.89 27.73
N VAL A 20 0.70 4.61 26.79
CA VAL A 20 -0.68 5.12 26.93
C VAL A 20 -1.73 4.24 26.24
N GLY A 21 -1.36 3.01 25.85
CA GLY A 21 -2.26 2.03 25.25
C GLY A 21 -2.69 2.32 23.82
N ARG A 22 -1.90 3.09 23.04
CA ARG A 22 -2.20 3.41 21.64
C ARG A 22 -1.07 2.99 20.72
N THR A 23 -1.41 2.43 19.55
CA THR A 23 -0.42 2.30 18.47
C THR A 23 -0.19 3.64 17.81
N TYR A 24 1.03 3.88 17.31
CA TYR A 24 1.40 5.18 16.76
C TYR A 24 0.59 5.58 15.52
N THR A 25 0.05 4.60 14.80
CA THR A 25 -0.84 4.83 13.66
C THR A 25 -2.16 5.53 14.03
N LEU A 26 -2.47 5.61 15.33
CA LEU A 26 -3.65 6.27 15.89
C LEU A 26 -3.30 7.54 16.69
N LEU A 27 -2.07 8.03 16.58
CA LEU A 27 -1.59 9.22 17.26
C LEU A 27 -1.47 10.42 16.32
N PRO A 28 -1.78 11.64 16.80
CA PRO A 28 -1.33 12.86 16.14
C PRO A 28 0.19 12.85 15.91
N PRO A 29 0.70 13.35 14.76
CA PRO A 29 2.11 13.24 14.41
C PRO A 29 3.10 13.88 15.40
N ASP A 30 2.65 14.87 16.17
CA ASP A 30 3.44 15.59 17.16
C ASP A 30 3.28 15.02 18.60
N SER A 31 2.57 13.91 18.75
CA SER A 31 2.40 13.25 20.04
C SER A 31 3.76 12.96 20.68
N PHE A 32 3.88 13.28 21.97
CA PHE A 32 5.10 13.10 22.78
C PHE A 32 6.33 13.88 22.28
N LYS A 33 6.14 15.00 21.58
CA LYS A 33 7.24 15.81 21.03
C LYS A 33 8.34 16.15 22.01
N SER A 34 8.00 16.57 23.23
CA SER A 34 9.00 16.87 24.26
C SER A 34 9.90 15.69 24.60
N VAL A 35 9.43 14.45 24.42
CA VAL A 35 10.19 13.23 24.67
C VAL A 35 11.10 12.92 23.49
N TRP A 36 10.54 12.82 22.28
CA TRP A 36 11.32 12.38 21.13
C TRP A 36 12.19 13.48 20.53
N GLU A 37 11.92 14.77 20.73
CA GLU A 37 12.76 15.85 20.17
C GLU A 37 14.18 15.81 20.77
N GLN A 38 14.30 15.31 22.01
CA GLN A 38 15.57 15.17 22.73
C GLN A 38 16.19 13.77 22.56
N ALA A 39 15.67 12.95 21.66
CA ALA A 39 16.08 11.57 21.51
C ALA A 39 17.54 11.45 21.03
N ILE A 40 18.32 10.64 21.75
CA ILE A 40 19.72 10.33 21.44
C ILE A 40 19.92 8.81 21.34
N GLY A 41 20.97 8.40 20.63
CA GLY A 41 21.27 6.99 20.38
C GLY A 41 20.59 6.43 19.15
N GLN A 42 20.71 5.11 18.97
CA GLN A 42 20.11 4.38 17.85
C GLN A 42 19.56 3.05 18.38
N PRO A 43 18.27 2.75 18.19
CA PRO A 43 17.72 1.45 18.57
C PRO A 43 18.40 0.36 17.75
N THR A 44 18.70 -0.76 18.38
CA THR A 44 19.19 -1.95 17.68
C THR A 44 18.08 -2.57 16.84
N TYR A 45 18.45 -3.51 15.96
CA TYR A 45 17.46 -4.31 15.24
C TYR A 45 16.51 -5.04 16.20
N GLN A 46 17.05 -5.59 17.29
CA GLN A 46 16.26 -6.28 18.30
C GLN A 46 15.26 -5.36 18.99
N ASP A 47 15.67 -4.12 19.29
CA ASP A 47 14.78 -3.11 19.87
C ASP A 47 13.60 -2.83 18.93
N TRP A 48 13.85 -2.67 17.62
CA TRP A 48 12.80 -2.52 16.63
C TRP A 48 11.87 -3.72 16.57
N THR A 49 12.40 -4.95 16.51
CA THR A 49 11.55 -6.15 16.47
C THR A 49 10.72 -6.31 17.74
N ASN A 50 11.26 -5.96 18.91
CA ASN A 50 10.53 -5.99 20.18
C ASN A 50 9.38 -4.96 20.18
N LEU A 51 9.66 -3.73 19.76
CA LEU A 51 8.65 -2.68 19.63
C LEU A 51 7.52 -3.12 18.67
N LEU A 52 7.87 -3.66 17.50
CA LEU A 52 6.89 -4.15 16.53
C LEU A 52 6.01 -5.27 17.11
N ALA A 53 6.59 -6.17 17.91
CA ALA A 53 5.85 -7.23 18.59
C ALA A 53 4.91 -6.70 19.67
N TRP A 54 5.33 -5.69 20.43
CA TRP A 54 4.47 -5.06 21.43
C TRP A 54 3.30 -4.29 20.80
N GLU A 55 3.50 -3.62 19.67
CA GLU A 55 2.41 -2.97 18.94
C GLU A 55 1.41 -3.97 18.36
N ALA A 56 1.91 -5.08 17.79
CA ALA A 56 1.05 -6.16 17.32
C ALA A 56 0.21 -6.74 18.46
N LEU A 57 0.83 -7.04 19.60
CA LEU A 57 0.15 -7.54 20.80
C LEU A 57 -0.88 -6.53 21.33
N ALA A 58 -0.58 -5.23 21.33
CA ALA A 58 -1.53 -4.20 21.76
C ALA A 58 -2.80 -4.19 20.90
N LEU A 59 -2.67 -4.39 19.57
CA LEU A 59 -3.83 -4.46 18.67
C LEU A 59 -4.67 -5.72 18.88
N THR A 60 -4.09 -6.86 19.28
CA THR A 60 -4.87 -8.08 19.57
C THR A 60 -5.93 -7.86 20.66
N LYS A 61 -5.66 -6.96 21.61
CA LYS A 61 -6.57 -6.64 22.73
C LYS A 61 -7.66 -5.63 22.37
N GLY A 62 -7.49 -4.87 21.29
CA GLY A 62 -8.36 -3.74 20.92
C GLY A 62 -8.97 -3.82 19.52
N GLN A 63 -8.67 -4.87 18.72
CA GLN A 63 -9.13 -4.96 17.34
C GLN A 63 -10.66 -5.00 17.23
N GLY A 64 -11.36 -5.72 18.12
CA GLY A 64 -12.81 -5.91 18.03
C GLY A 64 -13.22 -6.50 16.68
N SER A 65 -14.23 -5.90 16.03
CA SER A 65 -14.68 -6.25 14.67
C SER A 65 -13.98 -5.46 13.57
N ASN A 66 -13.02 -4.59 13.91
CA ASN A 66 -12.33 -3.78 12.91
C ASN A 66 -11.45 -4.64 12.00
N ARG A 67 -11.46 -4.32 10.71
CA ARG A 67 -10.47 -4.84 9.76
C ARG A 67 -9.09 -4.35 10.19
N LEU A 68 -8.09 -5.23 10.13
CA LEU A 68 -6.69 -4.90 10.38
C LEU A 68 -5.90 -5.06 9.07
N SER A 69 -5.23 -4.00 8.65
CA SER A 69 -4.26 -4.04 7.56
C SER A 69 -2.84 -3.96 8.13
N ILE A 70 -1.93 -4.77 7.60
CA ILE A 70 -0.51 -4.75 7.97
C ILE A 70 0.32 -4.27 6.77
N LEU A 71 1.15 -3.25 6.98
CA LEU A 71 2.23 -2.90 6.05
C LEU A 71 3.51 -3.61 6.50
N LEU A 72 3.99 -4.57 5.72
CA LEU A 72 5.23 -5.31 5.96
C LEU A 72 6.30 -4.85 4.96
N GLY A 73 7.45 -4.38 5.45
CA GLY A 73 8.50 -3.93 4.55
C GLY A 73 9.71 -3.33 5.26
N ASP A 74 10.39 -2.44 4.55
CA ASP A 74 11.64 -1.81 4.96
C ASP A 74 11.47 -0.33 5.34
N SER A 75 12.46 0.52 5.05
CA SER A 75 12.40 1.97 5.30
C SER A 75 11.24 2.64 4.56
N ILE A 76 10.91 2.19 3.35
CA ILE A 76 9.84 2.80 2.55
C ILE A 76 8.49 2.58 3.26
N SER A 77 8.23 1.36 3.76
CA SER A 77 7.03 1.08 4.56
C SER A 77 7.08 1.77 5.91
N MET A 78 8.22 1.73 6.62
CA MET A 78 8.38 2.31 7.96
C MET A 78 7.98 3.80 8.01
N TRP A 79 8.35 4.55 6.96
CA TRP A 79 8.10 5.98 6.86
C TRP A 79 6.75 6.35 6.25
N PHE A 80 5.87 5.37 5.98
CA PHE A 80 4.51 5.64 5.52
C PHE A 80 3.75 6.47 6.56
N PRO A 81 3.30 7.70 6.23
CA PRO A 81 2.63 8.56 7.21
C PRO A 81 1.27 8.01 7.65
N PRO A 82 1.00 7.88 8.96
CA PRO A 82 -0.28 7.37 9.46
C PRO A 82 -1.52 8.10 8.93
N GLU A 83 -1.45 9.42 8.80
CA GLU A 83 -2.57 10.23 8.29
C GLU A 83 -2.89 9.99 6.81
N LEU A 84 -1.99 9.33 6.07
CA LEU A 84 -2.23 8.94 4.69
C LEU A 84 -2.77 7.49 4.58
N MET A 85 -2.88 6.75 5.69
CA MET A 85 -3.38 5.38 5.64
C MET A 85 -4.89 5.38 5.34
N PRO A 86 -5.37 4.52 4.42
CA PRO A 86 -6.79 4.42 4.09
C PRO A 86 -7.71 4.28 5.33
N PRO A 87 -8.81 5.04 5.41
CA PRO A 87 -9.71 4.98 6.57
C PRO A 87 -10.53 3.68 6.62
N GLY A 88 -11.34 3.52 7.67
CA GLY A 88 -12.27 2.39 7.83
C GLY A 88 -11.62 1.08 8.28
N ARG A 89 -10.36 1.12 8.70
CA ARG A 89 -9.61 -0.04 9.22
C ARG A 89 -8.50 0.41 10.17
N LEU A 90 -8.03 -0.53 10.99
CA LEU A 90 -6.81 -0.37 11.76
C LEU A 90 -5.60 -0.66 10.87
N TRP A 91 -4.50 0.04 11.14
CA TRP A 91 -3.24 -0.18 10.45
C TRP A 91 -2.13 -0.49 11.44
N LEU A 92 -1.38 -1.54 11.14
CA LEU A 92 -0.16 -1.91 11.83
C LEU A 92 1.01 -1.83 10.84
N ASN A 93 1.98 -0.96 11.13
CA ASN A 93 3.15 -0.81 10.27
C ASN A 93 4.34 -1.61 10.84
N GLN A 94 4.64 -2.70 10.17
CA GLN A 94 5.73 -3.64 10.45
C GLN A 94 6.95 -3.35 9.55
N GLY A 95 7.23 -2.07 9.25
CA GLY A 95 8.44 -1.63 8.53
C GLY A 95 9.65 -1.42 9.45
N ILE A 96 10.84 -1.85 9.01
CA ILE A 96 12.12 -1.53 9.67
C ILE A 96 13.10 -0.97 8.63
N SER A 97 13.71 0.18 8.92
CA SER A 97 14.71 0.76 8.02
C SER A 97 15.89 -0.19 7.77
N GLY A 98 16.24 -0.40 6.50
CA GLY A 98 17.36 -1.27 6.09
C GLY A 98 17.02 -2.76 6.02
N ASP A 99 15.81 -3.18 6.38
CA ASP A 99 15.38 -4.57 6.23
C ASP A 99 15.49 -5.04 4.78
N ASN A 100 15.90 -6.29 4.62
CA ASN A 100 15.91 -7.00 3.35
C ASN A 100 14.92 -8.17 3.42
N THR A 101 14.69 -8.87 2.30
CA THR A 101 13.72 -9.97 2.25
C THR A 101 14.00 -11.09 3.24
N SER A 102 15.27 -11.38 3.54
CA SER A 102 15.66 -12.39 4.53
C SER A 102 15.36 -11.95 5.97
N GLY A 103 15.60 -10.67 6.29
CA GLY A 103 15.26 -10.09 7.60
C GLY A 103 13.76 -10.14 7.86
N ILE A 104 12.97 -9.72 6.87
CA ILE A 104 11.50 -9.78 6.92
C ILE A 104 11.00 -11.20 7.18
N LEU A 105 11.49 -12.18 6.42
CA LEU A 105 11.11 -13.59 6.59
C LEU A 105 11.39 -14.09 8.02
N LYS A 106 12.52 -13.69 8.62
CA LYS A 106 12.91 -14.13 9.97
C LYS A 106 12.09 -13.52 11.10
N ARG A 107 11.32 -12.46 10.84
CA ARG A 107 10.59 -11.72 11.88
C ARG A 107 9.08 -11.75 11.72
N LEU A 108 8.52 -12.66 10.91
CA LEU A 108 7.07 -12.81 10.77
C LEU A 108 6.39 -13.13 12.11
N TRP A 109 7.13 -13.71 13.06
CA TRP A 109 6.68 -13.93 14.43
C TRP A 109 6.26 -12.65 15.17
N THR A 110 6.75 -11.45 14.78
CA THR A 110 6.43 -10.21 15.49
C THR A 110 4.94 -9.87 15.45
N PHE A 111 4.16 -10.45 14.54
CA PHE A 111 2.72 -10.21 14.47
C PHE A 111 1.89 -11.48 14.30
N SER A 112 2.43 -12.66 14.63
CA SER A 112 1.76 -13.95 14.43
C SER A 112 0.42 -14.07 15.16
N GLU A 113 0.29 -13.42 16.32
CA GLU A 113 -0.94 -13.45 17.14
C GLU A 113 -2.03 -12.50 16.61
N THR A 114 -1.76 -11.71 15.58
CA THR A 114 -2.73 -10.78 15.00
C THR A 114 -3.71 -11.50 14.05
N LYS A 115 -4.85 -10.85 13.77
CA LYS A 115 -5.87 -11.35 12.84
C LYS A 115 -6.07 -10.36 11.70
N PRO A 116 -5.07 -10.21 10.82
CA PRO A 116 -5.16 -9.26 9.71
C PRO A 116 -6.23 -9.68 8.71
N HIS A 117 -6.92 -8.69 8.16
CA HIS A 117 -7.72 -8.84 6.95
C HIS A 117 -6.81 -8.85 5.71
N THR A 118 -5.81 -7.95 5.69
CA THR A 118 -4.88 -7.81 4.56
C THR A 118 -3.46 -7.55 5.05
N ILE A 119 -2.48 -8.16 4.37
CA ILE A 119 -1.04 -7.94 4.61
C ILE A 119 -0.43 -7.48 3.29
N TYR A 120 0.18 -6.30 3.29
CA TYR A 120 0.85 -5.73 2.12
C TYR A 120 2.36 -5.82 2.29
N ILE A 121 3.02 -6.51 1.38
CA ILE A 121 4.47 -6.73 1.39
C ILE A 121 5.11 -5.79 0.37
N LEU A 122 6.06 -4.98 0.79
CA LEU A 122 6.94 -4.22 -0.11
C LEU A 122 8.38 -4.38 0.39
N ALA A 123 9.18 -5.14 -0.35
CA ALA A 123 10.54 -5.49 0.04
C ALA A 123 11.40 -5.89 -1.17
N GLY A 124 12.72 -5.77 -1.04
CA GLY A 124 13.69 -6.21 -2.06
C GLY A 124 14.69 -5.14 -2.47
N ILE A 125 14.41 -3.86 -2.22
CA ILE A 125 15.32 -2.77 -2.62
C ILE A 125 16.64 -2.81 -1.84
N ASN A 126 16.63 -3.19 -0.56
CA ASN A 126 17.85 -3.35 0.21
C ASN A 126 18.65 -4.59 -0.19
N ASP A 127 18.00 -5.68 -0.58
CA ASP A 127 18.68 -6.86 -1.16
C ASP A 127 19.43 -6.48 -2.43
N LEU A 128 18.79 -5.70 -3.30
CA LEU A 128 19.39 -5.17 -4.53
C LEU A 128 20.62 -4.30 -4.22
N ARG A 129 20.50 -3.37 -3.26
CA ARG A 129 21.62 -2.53 -2.78
C ARG A 129 22.77 -3.34 -2.19
N GLN A 130 22.45 -4.44 -1.53
CA GLN A 130 23.43 -5.37 -0.95
C GLN A 130 24.01 -6.35 -1.98
N GLY A 131 23.61 -6.27 -3.25
CA GLY A 131 24.10 -7.15 -4.31
C GLY A 131 23.62 -8.60 -4.18
N ARG A 132 22.50 -8.85 -3.49
CA ARG A 132 21.95 -10.21 -3.34
C ARG A 132 21.47 -10.77 -4.69
N PRO A 133 21.58 -12.08 -4.95
CA PRO A 133 21.07 -12.69 -6.19
C PRO A 133 19.54 -12.56 -6.32
N ASP A 134 19.04 -12.38 -7.55
CA ASP A 134 17.60 -12.25 -7.85
C ASP A 134 16.79 -13.43 -7.27
N ALA A 135 17.29 -14.66 -7.47
CA ALA A 135 16.67 -15.87 -6.97
C ALA A 135 16.51 -15.88 -5.44
N SER A 136 17.49 -15.35 -4.71
CA SER A 136 17.37 -15.26 -3.24
C SER A 136 16.28 -14.29 -2.80
N ILE A 137 16.06 -13.21 -3.55
CA ILE A 137 15.02 -12.23 -3.28
C ILE A 137 13.65 -12.88 -3.54
N ALA A 138 13.51 -13.52 -4.69
CA ALA A 138 12.30 -14.23 -5.09
C ALA A 138 11.94 -15.36 -4.11
N ASP A 139 12.91 -16.22 -3.75
CA ASP A 139 12.72 -17.32 -2.80
C ASP A 139 12.29 -16.82 -1.42
N ASN A 140 12.92 -15.75 -0.91
CA ASN A 140 12.53 -15.19 0.38
C ASN A 140 11.09 -14.65 0.36
N ILE A 141 10.65 -14.02 -0.74
CA ILE A 141 9.26 -13.58 -0.89
C ILE A 141 8.31 -14.78 -1.01
N TYR A 142 8.68 -15.81 -1.77
CA TYR A 142 7.93 -17.07 -1.86
C TYR A 142 7.70 -17.69 -0.47
N TYR A 143 8.76 -17.87 0.33
CA TYR A 143 8.63 -18.39 1.69
C TYR A 143 7.84 -17.45 2.60
N THR A 144 8.03 -16.14 2.47
CA THR A 144 7.27 -15.14 3.24
C THR A 144 5.77 -15.26 2.96
N VAL A 145 5.36 -15.36 1.69
CA VAL A 145 3.94 -15.52 1.32
C VAL A 145 3.37 -16.79 1.93
N ARG A 146 4.08 -17.92 1.81
CA ARG A 146 3.62 -19.20 2.35
C ARG A 146 3.49 -19.18 3.87
N GLU A 147 4.49 -18.66 4.58
CA GLU A 147 4.42 -18.55 6.04
C GLU A 147 3.26 -17.66 6.48
N LEU A 148 3.06 -16.52 5.82
CA LEU A 148 1.94 -15.63 6.15
C LEU A 148 0.57 -16.27 5.92
N GLN A 149 0.41 -17.06 4.85
CA GLN A 149 -0.82 -17.79 4.61
C GLN A 149 -1.05 -18.91 5.62
N LEU A 150 0.01 -19.52 6.16
CA LEU A 150 -0.08 -20.51 7.23
C LEU A 150 -0.43 -19.88 8.59
N ILE A 151 0.23 -18.77 8.93
CA ILE A 151 0.04 -18.04 10.20
C ILE A 151 -1.31 -17.31 10.20
N HIS A 152 -1.72 -16.76 9.05
CA HIS A 152 -2.96 -15.99 8.90
C HIS A 152 -3.83 -16.52 7.73
N PRO A 153 -4.42 -17.73 7.84
CA PRO A 153 -5.21 -18.32 6.76
C PRO A 153 -6.34 -17.46 6.15
N PRO A 154 -7.07 -16.62 6.92
CA PRO A 154 -8.12 -15.79 6.32
C PRO A 154 -7.60 -14.50 5.67
N ALA A 155 -6.34 -14.13 5.89
CA ALA A 155 -5.79 -12.86 5.42
C ALA A 155 -5.53 -12.87 3.92
N LYS A 156 -5.76 -11.72 3.27
CA LYS A 156 -5.31 -11.48 1.90
C LYS A 156 -3.85 -11.04 1.91
N VAL A 157 -2.97 -11.82 1.34
CA VAL A 157 -1.55 -11.45 1.16
C VAL A 157 -1.40 -10.73 -0.19
N VAL A 158 -0.88 -9.51 -0.14
CA VAL A 158 -0.65 -8.63 -1.30
C VAL A 158 0.85 -8.37 -1.43
N VAL A 159 1.48 -8.89 -2.47
CA VAL A 159 2.87 -8.60 -2.81
C VAL A 159 2.89 -7.38 -3.73
N GLN A 160 3.47 -6.28 -3.25
CA GLN A 160 3.65 -5.07 -4.04
C GLN A 160 4.98 -5.16 -4.78
N SER A 161 4.96 -4.74 -6.05
CA SER A 161 6.17 -4.63 -6.86
C SER A 161 7.23 -3.74 -6.19
N ILE A 162 8.50 -4.11 -6.31
CA ILE A 162 9.64 -3.26 -5.95
C ILE A 162 9.56 -1.97 -6.78
N LEU A 163 9.65 -0.82 -6.12
CA LEU A 163 9.62 0.49 -6.78
C LEU A 163 10.84 0.71 -7.69
N PRO A 164 10.71 1.53 -8.74
CA PRO A 164 11.87 1.93 -9.53
C PRO A 164 12.81 2.79 -8.68
N THR A 165 14.03 3.00 -9.16
CA THR A 165 15.02 3.87 -8.51
C THR A 165 15.57 4.90 -9.48
N ARG A 166 16.34 5.86 -8.95
CA ARG A 166 17.22 6.73 -9.74
C ARG A 166 18.70 6.41 -9.61
N LEU A 167 19.04 5.30 -8.94
CA LEU A 167 20.43 4.95 -8.69
C LEU A 167 21.03 4.22 -9.89
N ALA A 168 22.08 4.79 -10.49
CA ALA A 168 22.77 4.17 -11.62
C ALA A 168 23.30 2.76 -11.32
N ALA A 169 23.67 2.49 -10.07
CA ALA A 169 24.14 1.18 -9.62
C ALA A 169 23.02 0.11 -9.52
N LEU A 170 21.75 0.52 -9.57
CA LEU A 170 20.58 -0.36 -9.47
C LEU A 170 19.72 -0.23 -10.73
N PRO A 171 20.04 -0.97 -11.80
CA PRO A 171 19.32 -0.84 -13.06
C PRO A 171 17.85 -1.27 -12.89
N ASN A 172 16.92 -0.41 -13.32
CA ASN A 172 15.48 -0.70 -13.22
C ASN A 172 15.06 -1.91 -14.05
N THR A 173 15.83 -2.28 -15.09
CA THR A 173 15.64 -3.54 -15.85
C THR A 173 15.69 -4.77 -14.95
N ARG A 174 16.60 -4.78 -13.95
CA ARG A 174 16.71 -5.85 -12.96
C ARG A 174 15.51 -5.86 -12.01
N ILE A 175 15.08 -4.68 -11.57
CA ILE A 175 13.87 -4.52 -10.74
C ILE A 175 12.64 -5.06 -11.46
N ARG A 176 12.45 -4.71 -12.75
CA ARG A 176 11.34 -5.25 -13.56
C ARG A 176 11.39 -6.76 -13.69
N LYS A 177 12.57 -7.34 -13.91
CA LYS A 177 12.73 -8.80 -13.98
C LYS A 177 12.27 -9.46 -12.69
N ILE A 178 12.74 -8.98 -11.53
CA ILE A 178 12.32 -9.52 -10.23
C ILE A 178 10.82 -9.32 -10.02
N ASN A 179 10.27 -8.15 -10.37
CA ASN A 179 8.83 -7.89 -10.27
C ASN A 179 7.98 -8.88 -11.09
N LEU A 180 8.45 -9.33 -12.25
CA LEU A 180 7.80 -10.40 -13.01
C LEU A 180 7.84 -11.75 -12.27
N GLU A 181 8.96 -12.08 -11.62
CA GLU A 181 9.08 -13.27 -10.77
C GLU A 181 8.14 -13.19 -9.55
N LEU A 182 8.06 -12.02 -8.90
CA LEU A 182 7.13 -11.77 -7.79
C LEU A 182 5.67 -11.91 -8.23
N ALA A 183 5.32 -11.43 -9.42
CA ALA A 183 3.99 -11.61 -9.98
C ALA A 183 3.65 -13.09 -10.23
N ALA A 184 4.61 -13.86 -10.74
CA ALA A 184 4.46 -15.29 -10.97
C ALA A 184 4.29 -16.06 -9.64
N ILE A 185 5.11 -15.75 -8.63
CA ILE A 185 5.04 -16.33 -7.28
C ILE A 185 3.67 -16.03 -6.65
N SER A 186 3.23 -14.78 -6.68
CA SER A 186 1.92 -14.42 -6.12
C SER A 186 0.80 -15.23 -6.77
N LYS A 187 0.85 -15.38 -8.10
CA LYS A 187 -0.14 -16.17 -8.84
C LYS A 187 -0.09 -17.66 -8.46
N SER A 188 1.10 -18.26 -8.30
CA SER A 188 1.21 -19.69 -7.95
C SER A 188 0.74 -19.98 -6.53
N GLU A 189 1.04 -19.09 -5.58
CA GLU A 189 0.67 -19.25 -4.17
C GLU A 189 -0.74 -18.74 -3.85
N GLY A 190 -1.48 -18.21 -4.84
CA GLY A 190 -2.82 -17.64 -4.61
C GLY A 190 -2.80 -16.33 -3.79
N ALA A 191 -1.66 -15.66 -3.73
CA ALA A 191 -1.54 -14.29 -3.25
C ALA A 191 -1.90 -13.29 -4.36
N ILE A 192 -2.05 -12.02 -3.98
CA ILE A 192 -2.35 -10.94 -4.91
C ILE A 192 -1.04 -10.24 -5.26
N TYR A 193 -0.75 -10.08 -6.55
CA TYR A 193 0.31 -9.18 -7.00
C TYR A 193 -0.26 -7.78 -7.25
N PHE A 194 0.39 -6.75 -6.74
CA PHE A 194 0.05 -5.36 -6.98
C PHE A 194 1.21 -4.64 -7.66
N ASP A 195 1.00 -4.26 -8.91
CA ASP A 195 1.98 -3.47 -9.66
C ASP A 195 1.90 -2.00 -9.24
N LEU A 196 2.73 -1.65 -8.26
CA LEU A 196 2.96 -0.28 -7.82
C LEU A 196 4.02 0.41 -8.70
N ASN A 197 4.92 -0.36 -9.30
CA ASN A 197 6.11 0.12 -10.01
C ASN A 197 5.75 0.97 -11.23
N SER A 198 4.74 0.56 -12.00
CA SER A 198 4.27 1.28 -13.18
C SER A 198 3.86 2.73 -12.87
N GLY A 199 3.10 2.96 -11.80
CA GLY A 199 2.69 4.32 -11.42
C GLY A 199 3.82 5.24 -10.94
N PHE A 200 4.95 4.65 -10.52
CA PHE A 200 6.12 5.37 -10.00
C PHE A 200 7.21 5.59 -11.05
N THR A 201 7.11 4.91 -12.19
CA THR A 201 8.09 4.96 -13.28
C THR A 201 7.77 6.10 -14.23
N ASN A 202 8.80 6.79 -14.73
CA ASN A 202 8.69 7.77 -15.81
C ASN A 202 9.00 7.14 -17.17
N ASP A 203 8.86 7.91 -18.25
CA ASP A 203 9.09 7.43 -19.62
C ASP A 203 10.54 6.99 -19.89
N GLU A 204 11.48 7.35 -19.01
CA GLU A 204 12.90 6.99 -19.07
C GLU A 204 13.23 5.75 -18.24
N ASP A 205 12.21 5.01 -17.76
CA ASP A 205 12.36 3.83 -16.92
C ASP A 205 13.05 4.13 -15.57
N MET A 206 12.76 5.30 -14.99
CA MET A 206 13.33 5.79 -13.73
C MET A 206 12.22 6.16 -12.75
N LEU A 207 12.52 6.15 -11.46
CA LEU A 207 11.63 6.74 -10.47
C LEU A 207 11.40 8.22 -10.77
N ARG A 208 10.12 8.61 -10.88
CA ARG A 208 9.69 10.00 -11.10
C ARG A 208 10.32 10.93 -10.05
N ARG A 209 10.93 12.02 -10.52
CA ARG A 209 11.78 12.90 -9.67
C ARG A 209 11.00 13.52 -8.51
N GLU A 210 9.77 13.94 -8.77
CA GLU A 210 8.88 14.54 -7.78
C GLU A 210 8.40 13.54 -6.70
N LEU A 211 8.51 12.24 -6.96
CA LEU A 211 8.06 11.19 -6.03
C LEU A 211 9.17 10.74 -5.06
N THR A 212 10.39 11.26 -5.18
CA THR A 212 11.54 10.81 -4.38
C THR A 212 12.36 11.96 -3.82
N THR A 213 13.01 11.72 -2.68
CA THR A 213 13.94 12.68 -2.06
C THR A 213 15.40 12.39 -2.42
N ASP A 214 15.75 11.14 -2.68
CA ASP A 214 17.14 10.69 -2.88
C ASP A 214 17.32 9.66 -4.02
N GLY A 215 16.25 9.34 -4.74
CA GLY A 215 16.25 8.31 -5.78
C GLY A 215 15.82 6.92 -5.33
N ILE A 216 15.51 6.72 -4.04
CA ILE A 216 14.90 5.49 -3.50
C ILE A 216 13.70 5.83 -2.60
N HIS A 217 13.90 6.68 -1.59
CA HIS A 217 12.89 7.00 -0.60
C HIS A 217 11.88 7.99 -1.15
N LEU A 218 10.64 7.87 -0.69
CA LEU A 218 9.53 8.64 -1.21
C LEU A 218 9.50 10.06 -0.63
N SER A 219 9.16 11.01 -1.49
CA SER A 219 8.73 12.35 -1.08
C SER A 219 7.30 12.28 -0.53
N GLN A 220 6.78 13.41 -0.02
CA GLN A 220 5.37 13.51 0.33
C GLN A 220 4.44 13.18 -0.85
N ALA A 221 4.78 13.62 -2.06
CA ALA A 221 4.02 13.30 -3.27
C ALA A 221 4.09 11.80 -3.61
N GLY A 222 5.23 11.16 -3.37
CA GLY A 222 5.39 9.70 -3.47
C GLY A 222 4.45 8.93 -2.54
N TYR A 223 4.39 9.32 -1.26
CA TYR A 223 3.46 8.70 -0.31
C TYR A 223 1.99 8.98 -0.63
N GLN A 224 1.66 10.16 -1.14
CA GLN A 224 0.29 10.46 -1.59
C GLN A 224 -0.12 9.60 -2.80
N LEU A 225 0.81 9.32 -3.71
CA LEU A 225 0.55 8.38 -4.81
C LEU A 225 0.35 6.97 -4.26
N TRP A 226 1.20 6.52 -3.34
CA TRP A 226 1.05 5.21 -2.71
C TRP A 226 -0.26 5.09 -1.91
N GLN A 227 -0.70 6.16 -1.22
CA GLN A 227 -2.00 6.23 -0.57
C GLN A 227 -3.15 5.96 -1.56
N LYS A 228 -3.15 6.61 -2.73
CA LYS A 228 -4.17 6.37 -3.76
C LYS A 228 -4.17 4.91 -4.22
N ALA A 229 -2.97 4.36 -4.42
CA ALA A 229 -2.77 2.97 -4.79
C ALA A 229 -3.33 1.99 -3.73
N LEU A 230 -3.03 2.24 -2.45
CA LEU A 230 -3.54 1.43 -1.33
C LEU A 230 -5.06 1.58 -1.16
N HIS A 231 -5.61 2.78 -1.35
CA HIS A 231 -7.06 3.00 -1.27
C HIS A 231 -7.78 2.23 -2.39
N GLN A 232 -7.24 2.26 -3.61
CA GLN A 232 -7.72 1.48 -4.73
C GLN A 232 -7.71 -0.02 -4.45
N MET A 233 -6.57 -0.55 -4.03
CA MET A 233 -6.44 -1.97 -3.70
C MET A 233 -7.40 -2.36 -2.57
N SER A 234 -7.42 -1.58 -1.49
CA SER A 234 -8.27 -1.85 -0.32
C SER A 234 -9.76 -1.86 -0.67
N SER A 235 -10.23 -0.86 -1.41
CA SER A 235 -11.63 -0.79 -1.83
C SER A 235 -12.02 -1.99 -2.69
N ARG A 236 -11.17 -2.38 -3.65
CA ARG A 236 -11.44 -3.52 -4.52
C ARG A 236 -11.47 -4.84 -3.76
N LEU A 237 -10.59 -5.05 -2.79
CA LEU A 237 -10.60 -6.24 -1.95
C LEU A 237 -11.83 -6.30 -1.05
N ASP A 238 -12.13 -5.21 -0.36
CA ASP A 238 -13.25 -5.12 0.58
C ASP A 238 -14.62 -5.31 -0.11
N LEU A 239 -14.74 -4.88 -1.37
CA LEU A 239 -15.95 -5.00 -2.18
C LEU A 239 -15.97 -6.23 -3.10
N ASN A 240 -15.00 -7.15 -2.96
CA ASN A 240 -14.85 -8.34 -3.81
C ASN A 240 -14.81 -8.03 -5.32
N ARG A 241 -14.22 -6.91 -5.71
CA ARG A 241 -13.99 -6.50 -7.10
C ARG A 241 -12.73 -7.19 -7.64
N ASP A 242 -12.73 -8.52 -7.60
CA ASP A 242 -11.65 -9.36 -8.10
C ASP A 242 -11.44 -9.17 -9.62
N ASN A 243 -10.40 -9.80 -10.18
CA ASN A 243 -10.12 -9.67 -11.62
C ASN A 243 -11.30 -10.08 -12.51
N ARG A 244 -12.14 -11.02 -12.07
CA ARG A 244 -13.33 -11.44 -12.85
C ARG A 244 -14.39 -10.35 -12.82
N TYR A 245 -14.66 -9.75 -11.67
CA TYR A 245 -15.56 -8.62 -11.56
C TYR A 245 -15.10 -7.44 -12.41
N GLN A 246 -13.81 -7.11 -12.38
CA GLN A 246 -13.24 -6.01 -13.17
C GLN A 246 -13.42 -6.26 -14.67
N GLN A 247 -13.11 -7.47 -15.15
CA GLN A 247 -13.32 -7.86 -16.55
C GLN A 247 -14.79 -7.86 -16.96
N TRP A 248 -15.68 -8.31 -16.06
CA TRP A 248 -17.12 -8.25 -16.27
C TRP A 248 -17.57 -6.80 -16.43
N LEU A 249 -17.24 -5.91 -15.48
CA LEU A 249 -17.65 -4.50 -15.51
C LEU A 249 -17.18 -3.80 -16.79
N GLN A 250 -15.95 -4.06 -17.22
CA GLN A 250 -15.39 -3.54 -18.46
C GLN A 250 -16.18 -3.94 -19.70
N ARG A 251 -16.65 -5.20 -19.77
CA ARG A 251 -17.41 -5.73 -20.91
C ARG A 251 -18.90 -5.46 -20.84
N SER A 252 -19.44 -5.24 -19.65
CA SER A 252 -20.88 -5.09 -19.45
C SER A 252 -21.39 -3.76 -20.00
N PRO A 253 -22.48 -3.75 -20.79
CA PRO A 253 -23.11 -2.53 -21.29
C PRO A 253 -23.91 -1.79 -20.21
N ASN A 254 -24.35 -2.51 -19.17
CA ASN A 254 -25.07 -1.99 -18.02
C ASN A 254 -24.66 -2.73 -16.74
N PHE A 255 -24.99 -2.18 -15.59
CA PHE A 255 -24.80 -2.82 -14.29
C PHE A 255 -25.85 -2.36 -13.29
N ILE A 256 -26.02 -3.13 -12.21
CA ILE A 256 -26.90 -2.78 -11.09
C ILE A 256 -26.02 -2.38 -9.91
N LEU A 257 -26.33 -1.23 -9.31
CA LEU A 257 -25.70 -0.74 -8.08
C LEU A 257 -26.78 -0.08 -7.23
N ASP A 258 -26.84 -0.44 -5.94
CA ASP A 258 -27.80 0.11 -4.97
C ASP A 258 -29.27 0.08 -5.46
N GLY A 259 -29.66 -1.01 -6.12
CA GLY A 259 -31.01 -1.20 -6.66
C GLY A 259 -31.34 -0.39 -7.91
N LYS A 260 -30.39 0.40 -8.44
CA LYS A 260 -30.54 1.17 -9.69
C LYS A 260 -29.79 0.51 -10.83
N THR A 261 -30.34 0.63 -12.04
CA THR A 261 -29.68 0.17 -13.27
C THR A 261 -28.97 1.35 -13.92
N TYR A 262 -27.69 1.15 -14.25
CA TYR A 262 -26.85 2.12 -14.92
C TYR A 262 -26.45 1.61 -16.30
N THR A 263 -26.44 2.49 -17.29
CA THR A 263 -25.82 2.27 -18.60
C THR A 263 -24.57 3.12 -18.73
N TRP A 264 -23.63 2.71 -19.57
CA TRP A 264 -22.42 3.47 -19.85
C TRP A 264 -22.64 4.43 -21.02
N VAL A 265 -22.34 5.71 -20.82
CA VAL A 265 -22.41 6.74 -21.86
C VAL A 265 -21.07 7.42 -22.07
N SER A 266 -20.76 7.72 -23.33
CA SER A 266 -19.54 8.46 -23.69
C SER A 266 -19.60 9.88 -23.13
N TYR A 267 -18.50 10.31 -22.53
CA TYR A 267 -18.32 11.61 -21.94
C TYR A 267 -16.96 12.18 -22.30
N GLN A 268 -16.98 13.38 -22.88
CA GLN A 268 -15.76 14.12 -23.18
C GLN A 268 -15.28 14.82 -21.91
N VAL A 269 -14.12 14.41 -21.41
CA VAL A 269 -13.55 15.00 -20.19
C VAL A 269 -13.28 16.49 -20.40
N GLN A 270 -13.74 17.31 -19.45
CA GLN A 270 -13.57 18.76 -19.45
C GLN A 270 -12.38 19.17 -18.57
N PRO A 271 -11.74 20.32 -18.85
CA PRO A 271 -10.72 20.87 -17.97
C PRO A 271 -11.23 21.01 -16.52
N GLY A 272 -10.50 20.41 -15.58
CA GLY A 272 -10.86 20.42 -14.16
C GLY A 272 -11.70 19.23 -13.70
N ASP A 273 -12.17 18.37 -14.61
CA ASP A 273 -12.84 17.13 -14.23
C ASP A 273 -11.91 16.19 -13.46
N SER A 274 -12.51 15.52 -12.49
CA SER A 274 -11.88 14.46 -11.70
C SER A 274 -12.86 13.32 -11.50
N LEU A 275 -12.33 12.11 -11.26
CA LEU A 275 -13.14 10.94 -11.01
C LEU A 275 -14.16 11.13 -9.84
N PRO A 276 -13.82 11.77 -8.71
CA PRO A 276 -14.79 12.12 -7.68
C PRO A 276 -15.93 13.02 -8.17
N GLN A 277 -15.63 14.07 -8.95
CA GLN A 277 -16.67 14.96 -9.49
C GLN A 277 -17.59 14.24 -10.49
N LEU A 278 -17.01 13.42 -11.36
CA LEU A 278 -17.78 12.62 -12.32
C LEU A 278 -18.64 11.57 -11.63
N SER A 279 -18.13 10.98 -10.54
CA SER A 279 -18.90 10.08 -9.68
C SER A 279 -20.04 10.80 -8.97
N GLN A 280 -19.80 11.98 -8.41
CA GLN A 280 -20.86 12.79 -7.80
C GLN A 280 -21.98 13.09 -8.80
N LYS A 281 -21.61 13.42 -10.05
CA LYS A 281 -22.56 13.67 -11.13
C LYS A 281 -23.33 12.42 -11.54
N ALA A 282 -22.68 11.26 -11.62
CA ALA A 282 -23.27 10.02 -12.11
C ALA A 282 -24.10 9.28 -11.06
N PHE A 283 -23.62 9.25 -9.82
CA PHE A 283 -24.17 8.43 -8.73
C PHE A 283 -24.81 9.25 -7.62
N GLY A 284 -24.45 10.54 -7.48
CA GLY A 284 -24.77 11.35 -6.31
C GLY A 284 -23.79 11.17 -5.14
N PHE A 285 -22.70 10.43 -5.35
CA PHE A 285 -21.67 10.14 -4.35
C PHE A 285 -20.27 10.33 -4.95
N ASP A 286 -19.35 10.91 -4.19
CA ASP A 286 -17.95 11.14 -4.57
C ASP A 286 -16.96 10.20 -3.86
N THR A 287 -17.46 9.18 -3.15
CA THR A 287 -16.62 8.24 -2.41
C THR A 287 -15.88 7.30 -3.35
N PHE A 288 -14.71 6.82 -2.90
CA PHE A 288 -13.78 6.01 -3.70
C PHE A 288 -14.42 4.78 -4.34
N GLU A 289 -15.32 4.14 -3.62
CA GLU A 289 -16.05 2.97 -4.08
C GLU A 289 -16.81 3.25 -5.38
N TYR A 290 -17.37 4.44 -5.55
CA TYR A 290 -18.14 4.80 -6.75
C TYR A 290 -17.23 5.25 -7.88
N TRP A 291 -16.25 6.11 -7.62
CA TRP A 291 -15.39 6.60 -8.69
C TRP A 291 -14.37 5.57 -9.19
N ASP A 292 -14.04 4.53 -8.40
CA ASP A 292 -13.27 3.39 -8.88
C ASP A 292 -14.04 2.54 -9.91
N LEU A 293 -15.37 2.55 -9.93
CA LEU A 293 -16.14 1.89 -11.00
C LEU A 293 -15.91 2.56 -12.35
N ILE A 294 -15.85 3.90 -12.35
CA ILE A 294 -15.51 4.70 -13.54
C ILE A 294 -14.06 4.40 -13.95
N ALA A 295 -13.13 4.35 -13.00
CA ALA A 295 -11.74 4.00 -13.27
C ALA A 295 -11.62 2.60 -13.90
N LEU A 296 -12.26 1.59 -13.32
CA LEU A 296 -12.27 0.21 -13.80
C LEU A 296 -12.83 0.10 -15.22
N LYS A 297 -13.97 0.74 -15.49
CA LYS A 297 -14.59 0.71 -16.82
C LYS A 297 -13.67 1.27 -17.91
N ASN A 298 -12.89 2.29 -17.56
CA ASN A 298 -12.01 3.01 -18.48
C ASN A 298 -10.55 2.55 -18.41
N ASN A 299 -10.26 1.47 -17.69
CA ASN A 299 -8.91 0.94 -17.49
C ASN A 299 -7.92 1.98 -16.95
N LEU A 300 -8.37 2.83 -16.03
CA LEU A 300 -7.54 3.87 -15.41
C LEU A 300 -6.87 3.33 -14.15
N GLY A 301 -5.54 3.49 -14.07
CA GLY A 301 -4.72 3.22 -12.89
C GLY A 301 -4.92 4.24 -11.75
N PHE A 302 -4.25 4.02 -10.62
CA PHE A 302 -4.30 4.93 -9.46
C PHE A 302 -3.53 6.25 -9.70
N GLU A 303 -2.67 6.25 -10.71
CA GLU A 303 -1.83 7.34 -11.18
C GLU A 303 -2.47 8.16 -12.30
N GLU A 304 -3.46 7.59 -13.01
CA GLU A 304 -3.96 8.17 -14.25
C GLU A 304 -4.75 9.46 -14.02
N LYS A 305 -4.38 10.49 -14.78
CA LYS A 305 -5.17 11.70 -14.96
C LYS A 305 -6.10 11.52 -16.15
N LEU A 306 -7.34 12.00 -16.03
CA LEU A 306 -8.33 11.91 -17.09
C LEU A 306 -7.84 12.57 -18.40
N GLY A 307 -7.18 13.72 -18.32
CA GLY A 307 -6.71 14.43 -19.51
C GLY A 307 -7.87 14.97 -20.36
N ASP A 308 -7.72 14.98 -21.68
CA ASP A 308 -8.72 15.43 -22.66
C ASP A 308 -9.39 14.26 -23.41
N ARG A 309 -9.28 13.04 -22.87
CA ARG A 309 -9.82 11.84 -23.51
C ARG A 309 -11.35 11.74 -23.37
N THR A 310 -11.97 10.96 -24.25
CA THR A 310 -13.34 10.49 -24.03
C THR A 310 -13.32 9.28 -23.09
N ILE A 311 -14.18 9.27 -22.08
CA ILE A 311 -14.38 8.14 -21.17
C ILE A 311 -15.84 7.71 -21.13
N LEU A 312 -16.11 6.54 -20.54
CA LEU A 312 -17.45 6.07 -20.24
C LEU A 312 -17.82 6.41 -18.80
N ILE A 313 -18.94 7.11 -18.61
CA ILE A 313 -19.52 7.38 -17.28
C ILE A 313 -20.89 6.69 -17.16
N PRO A 314 -21.30 6.31 -15.94
CA PRO A 314 -22.60 5.72 -15.72
C PRO A 314 -23.71 6.78 -15.80
N GLN A 315 -24.84 6.38 -16.36
CA GLN A 315 -26.09 7.15 -16.34
C GLN A 315 -27.22 6.23 -15.91
N THR A 316 -28.06 6.69 -14.97
CA THR A 316 -29.23 5.94 -14.52
C THR A 316 -30.18 5.72 -15.69
N VAL A 317 -30.65 4.49 -15.88
CA VAL A 317 -31.76 4.21 -16.79
C VAL A 317 -33.04 4.58 -16.06
N GLU A 318 -33.63 5.73 -16.37
CA GLU A 318 -35.00 6.03 -15.94
C GLU A 318 -35.94 4.97 -16.53
N LYS A 319 -36.80 4.40 -15.70
CA LYS A 319 -37.88 3.51 -16.16
C LYS A 319 -39.05 4.31 -16.66
#